data_AF-A0A955JN72-F1
#
_entry.id   AF-A0A955JN72-F1
#
_cell.length_a   1.000
_cell.length_b   1.000
_cell.length_c   1.000
_cell.angle_alpha   90.00
_cell.angle_beta   90.00
_cell.angle_gamma   90.00
#
_symmetry.space_group_name_H-M   'P 1'
#
loop_
_entity.id
_entity.type
_entity.pdbx_description
1 polymer ?
#
loop_
_entity_poly.entity_id
_entity_poly.type
_entity_poly.pdbx_seq_one_letter_code
_entity_poly.pdbx_strand_id
1 'polypeptide(L)'
;MAQICLFHRDFRTVDNLTLNLANKEGKTVYPIFIFDPRQVTAENKYRSPGAIGFMIEAILDMKETIPELELFYGLPERILKHCKGDTVFHIADYTPFARRRNNEIKRVVGKCIEVHDAFLNPNIRRIEKKVFGAFHKDAMDHPVSEAKSKRGTYAKLTSIRPELRKYRA
;
A
#
# COMPACT_ATOMS: atom_id res chain seq x y z
N MET A 1 12.01 -15.89 -3.24
CA MET A 1 11.54 -14.72 -2.47
C MET A 1 10.74 -13.84 -3.41
N ALA A 2 9.43 -13.79 -3.21
CA ALA A 2 8.52 -12.95 -3.97
C ALA A 2 8.58 -11.49 -3.52
N GLN A 3 8.29 -10.56 -4.44
CA GLN A 3 8.10 -9.15 -4.13
C GLN A 3 6.60 -8.84 -4.17
N ILE A 4 6.02 -8.54 -3.02
CA ILE A 4 4.58 -8.30 -2.89
C ILE A 4 4.37 -6.80 -2.73
N CYS A 5 3.54 -6.19 -3.57
CA CYS A 5 3.10 -4.81 -3.38
C CYS A 5 1.72 -4.82 -2.75
N LEU A 6 1.64 -4.41 -1.49
CA LEU A 6 0.39 -4.32 -0.74
C LEU A 6 -0.14 -2.88 -0.79
N PHE A 7 -1.23 -2.70 -1.52
CA PHE A 7 -1.93 -1.40 -1.62
C PHE A 7 -2.81 -1.15 -0.40
N HIS A 8 -2.93 0.12 -0.01
CA HIS A 8 -3.80 0.54 1.11
C HIS A 8 -4.75 1.67 0.74
N ARG A 9 -4.21 2.75 0.19
CA ARG A 9 -4.94 3.99 -0.17
C ARG A 9 -4.37 4.66 -1.42
N ASP A 10 -3.35 4.03 -2.02
CA ASP A 10 -2.52 4.50 -3.12
C ASP A 10 -2.89 3.76 -4.41
N PHE A 11 -4.18 3.77 -4.76
CA PHE A 11 -4.75 3.10 -5.94
C PHE A 11 -4.35 3.80 -7.24
N ARG A 12 -3.06 3.79 -7.55
CA ARG A 12 -2.48 4.38 -8.75
C ARG A 12 -1.24 3.62 -9.19
N THR A 13 -1.02 3.59 -10.48
CA THR A 13 0.14 2.94 -11.11
C THR A 13 1.19 3.95 -11.58
N VAL A 14 0.77 5.19 -11.80
CA VAL A 14 1.61 6.33 -12.13
C VAL A 14 2.09 6.99 -10.85
N ASP A 15 3.39 7.29 -10.77
CA ASP A 15 4.00 7.94 -9.61
C ASP A 15 3.70 7.26 -8.28
N ASN A 16 3.69 5.92 -8.28
CA ASN A 16 3.58 5.13 -7.07
C ASN A 16 4.98 4.68 -6.64
N LEU A 17 5.50 5.28 -5.56
CA LEU A 17 6.87 5.01 -5.12
C LEU A 17 7.08 3.56 -4.67
N THR A 18 6.03 2.91 -4.14
CA THR A 18 6.05 1.50 -3.74
C THR A 18 6.25 0.60 -4.98
N LEU A 19 5.43 0.80 -6.01
CA LEU A 19 5.54 0.07 -7.28
C LEU A 19 6.88 0.34 -7.97
N ASN A 20 7.31 1.61 -8.03
CA ASN A 20 8.59 2.00 -8.62
C ASN A 20 9.77 1.31 -7.94
N LEU A 21 9.73 1.21 -6.61
CA LEU A 21 10.78 0.56 -5.84
C LEU A 21 10.78 -0.95 -6.05
N ALA A 22 9.61 -1.59 -6.04
CA ALA A 22 9.49 -3.02 -6.30
C ALA A 22 9.97 -3.39 -7.71
N ASN A 23 9.58 -2.61 -8.72
CA ASN A 23 9.97 -2.80 -10.13
C ASN A 23 11.45 -2.48 -10.42
N LYS A 24 12.19 -1.86 -9.49
CA LYS A 24 13.57 -1.40 -9.74
C LYS A 24 14.52 -2.52 -10.13
N GLU A 25 14.31 -3.71 -9.59
CA GLU A 25 15.19 -4.89 -9.77
C GLU A 25 14.76 -5.79 -10.95
N GLY A 26 13.73 -5.40 -11.72
CA GLY A 26 13.22 -6.19 -12.86
C GLY A 26 12.63 -7.55 -12.49
N LYS A 27 12.34 -7.79 -11.21
CA LYS A 27 11.72 -9.02 -10.71
C LYS A 27 10.20 -8.94 -10.81
N THR A 28 9.56 -10.10 -10.82
CA THR A 28 8.09 -10.19 -10.81
C THR A 28 7.52 -9.63 -9.50
N VAL A 29 6.57 -8.70 -9.64
CA VAL A 29 5.83 -8.10 -8.54
C VAL A 29 4.44 -8.75 -8.43
N TYR A 30 4.02 -9.02 -7.21
CA TYR A 30 2.73 -9.62 -6.89
C TYR A 30 1.85 -8.55 -6.22
N PRO A 31 1.07 -7.79 -7.02
CA PRO A 31 0.20 -6.73 -6.53
C PRO A 31 -1.01 -7.32 -5.79
N ILE A 32 -1.25 -6.86 -4.57
CA ILE A 32 -2.37 -7.32 -3.75
C ILE A 32 -3.07 -6.16 -3.04
N PHE A 33 -4.36 -6.32 -2.79
CA PHE A 33 -5.13 -5.50 -1.87
C PHE A 33 -5.87 -6.42 -0.89
N ILE A 34 -5.97 -5.99 0.37
CA ILE A 34 -6.64 -6.76 1.42
C ILE A 34 -7.75 -5.89 2.03
N PHE A 35 -9.00 -6.31 1.82
CA PHE A 35 -10.16 -5.80 2.54
C PHE A 35 -10.09 -6.26 4.00
N ASP A 36 -9.57 -5.39 4.86
CA ASP A 36 -9.49 -5.64 6.29
C ASP A 36 -10.88 -5.47 6.93
N PRO A 37 -11.48 -6.52 7.55
CA PRO A 37 -12.80 -6.42 8.15
C PRO A 37 -12.89 -5.32 9.22
N ARG A 38 -11.77 -5.01 9.89
CA ARG A 38 -11.67 -3.93 10.88
C ARG A 38 -11.89 -2.54 10.27
N GLN A 39 -11.81 -2.40 8.95
CA GLN A 39 -11.99 -1.16 8.21
C GLN A 39 -13.32 -1.10 7.46
N VAL A 40 -13.73 -2.21 6.83
CA VAL A 40 -14.83 -2.22 5.84
C VAL A 40 -16.17 -2.70 6.40
N THR A 41 -16.18 -3.37 7.55
CA THR A 41 -17.41 -3.87 8.19
C THR A 41 -17.98 -2.88 9.20
N ALA A 42 -19.14 -3.20 9.76
CA ALA A 42 -19.77 -2.45 10.84
C ALA A 42 -18.93 -2.38 12.14
N GLU A 43 -17.87 -3.17 12.28
CA GLU A 43 -16.89 -3.04 13.37
C GLU A 43 -16.24 -1.65 13.39
N ASN A 44 -16.07 -1.03 12.21
CA ASN A 44 -15.56 0.33 12.09
C ASN A 44 -16.69 1.37 12.23
N LYS A 45 -16.79 1.98 13.41
CA LYS A 45 -17.74 3.07 13.69
C LYS A 45 -17.51 4.34 12.85
N TYR A 46 -16.32 4.48 12.25
CA TYR A 46 -15.97 5.60 11.38
C TYR A 46 -16.06 5.25 9.89
N ARG A 47 -16.66 4.10 9.54
CA ARG A 47 -16.82 3.69 8.14
C ARG A 47 -17.79 4.62 7.43
N SER A 48 -17.48 4.92 6.17
CA SER A 48 -18.41 5.58 5.24
C SER A 48 -18.72 4.62 4.10
N PRO A 49 -19.99 4.19 3.92
CA PRO A 49 -20.37 3.35 2.79
C PRO A 49 -20.02 3.99 1.43
N GLY A 50 -20.20 5.31 1.30
CA GLY A 50 -19.82 6.03 0.08
C GLY A 50 -18.31 6.01 -0.17
N ALA A 51 -17.49 6.19 0.87
CA ALA A 51 -16.03 6.08 0.72
C ALA A 51 -15.58 4.66 0.36
N ILE A 52 -16.26 3.63 0.89
CA ILE A 52 -16.00 2.23 0.52
C ILE A 52 -16.38 1.98 -0.95
N GLY A 53 -17.52 2.50 -1.41
CA GLY A 53 -17.93 2.41 -2.81
C GLY A 53 -16.88 3.02 -3.74
N PHE A 54 -16.46 4.26 -3.46
CA PHE A 54 -15.40 4.95 -4.21
C PHE A 54 -14.07 4.17 -4.20
N MET A 55 -13.69 3.60 -3.05
CA MET A 55 -12.49 2.76 -2.95
C MET A 55 -12.58 1.53 -3.87
N ILE A 56 -13.73 0.85 -3.90
CA ILE A 56 -13.94 -0.31 -4.77
C ILE A 56 -13.85 0.09 -6.24
N GLU A 57 -14.49 1.19 -6.64
CA GLU A 57 -14.40 1.73 -8.01
C GLU A 57 -12.95 2.03 -8.40
N ALA A 58 -12.19 2.70 -7.53
CA ALA A 58 -10.76 2.97 -7.77
C ALA A 58 -9.91 1.70 -7.89
N ILE A 59 -10.21 0.66 -7.10
CA ILE A 59 -9.54 -0.64 -7.21
C ILE A 59 -9.88 -1.31 -8.55
N LEU A 60 -11.15 -1.26 -8.98
CA LEU A 60 -11.57 -1.84 -10.26
C LEU A 60 -10.89 -1.14 -11.44
N ASP A 61 -10.85 0.19 -11.44
CA ASP A 61 -10.12 0.97 -12.44
C ASP A 61 -8.63 0.60 -12.47
N MET A 62 -8.01 0.46 -11.30
CA MET A 62 -6.62 0.02 -11.20
C MET A 62 -6.41 -1.41 -11.74
N LYS A 63 -7.40 -2.30 -11.62
CA LYS A 63 -7.34 -3.66 -12.19
C LYS A 63 -7.36 -3.67 -13.71
N GLU A 64 -7.96 -2.67 -14.36
CA GLU A 64 -7.86 -2.51 -15.82
C GLU A 64 -6.41 -2.24 -16.25
N THR A 65 -5.63 -1.55 -15.40
CA THR A 65 -4.20 -1.29 -15.65
C THR A 65 -3.29 -2.44 -15.19
N ILE A 66 -3.64 -3.12 -14.09
CA ILE A 66 -2.91 -4.27 -13.53
C ILE A 66 -3.88 -5.43 -13.30
N PRO A 67 -4.20 -6.23 -14.34
CA PRO A 67 -5.14 -7.35 -14.23
C PRO A 67 -4.73 -8.41 -13.20
N GLU A 68 -3.45 -8.49 -12.87
CA GLU A 68 -2.87 -9.38 -11.87
C GLU A 68 -3.14 -8.97 -10.43
N LEU A 69 -3.62 -7.74 -10.16
CA LEU A 69 -3.96 -7.27 -8.81
C LEU A 69 -4.98 -8.22 -8.17
N GLU A 70 -4.56 -8.90 -7.11
CA GLU A 70 -5.42 -9.82 -6.37
C GLU A 70 -6.05 -9.16 -5.17
N LEU A 71 -7.35 -9.42 -4.99
CA LEU A 71 -8.13 -8.91 -3.89
C LEU A 71 -8.35 -10.04 -2.89
N PHE A 72 -8.02 -9.78 -1.64
CA PHE A 72 -8.26 -10.70 -0.53
C PHE A 72 -9.15 -10.05 0.52
N TYR A 73 -9.84 -10.86 1.31
CA TYR A 73 -10.65 -10.44 2.45
C TYR A 73 -10.14 -11.12 3.72
N GLY A 74 -9.88 -10.32 4.76
CA GLY A 74 -9.42 -10.81 6.05
C GLY A 74 -8.34 -9.94 6.69
N LEU A 75 -7.79 -10.41 7.82
CA LEU A 75 -6.74 -9.66 8.52
C LEU A 75 -5.41 -9.76 7.74
N PRO A 76 -4.77 -8.62 7.40
CA PRO A 76 -3.50 -8.58 6.67
C PRO A 76 -2.42 -9.50 7.25
N GLU A 77 -2.24 -9.48 8.57
CA GLU A 77 -1.26 -10.32 9.26
C GLU A 77 -1.54 -11.83 9.17
N ARG A 78 -2.81 -12.22 9.04
CA ARG A 78 -3.19 -13.64 8.88
C ARG A 78 -2.96 -14.12 7.45
N ILE A 79 -3.25 -13.28 6.47
CA ILE A 79 -3.03 -13.59 5.05
C ILE A 79 -1.52 -13.61 4.75
N LEU A 80 -0.79 -12.58 5.20
CA LEU A 80 0.64 -12.42 4.93
C LEU A 80 1.54 -13.40 5.69
N LYS A 81 1.02 -14.10 6.72
CA LYS A 81 1.69 -15.26 7.33
C LYS A 81 2.09 -16.33 6.30
N HIS A 82 1.32 -16.48 5.22
CA HIS A 82 1.61 -17.41 4.12
C HIS A 82 2.75 -16.92 3.20
N CYS A 83 3.21 -15.69 3.39
CA CYS A 83 4.28 -15.05 2.62
C CYS A 83 5.56 -14.92 3.46
N LYS A 84 5.78 -15.86 4.40
CA LYS A 84 6.96 -15.87 5.27
C LYS A 84 8.22 -15.98 4.40
N GLY A 85 9.15 -15.05 4.58
CA GLY A 85 10.38 -14.97 3.79
C GLY A 85 10.29 -14.10 2.53
N ASP A 86 9.10 -13.62 2.16
CA ASP A 86 8.91 -12.70 1.03
C ASP A 86 9.13 -11.23 1.45
N THR A 87 9.37 -10.36 0.46
CA THR A 87 9.48 -8.91 0.69
C THR A 87 8.14 -8.25 0.38
N VAL A 88 7.58 -7.55 1.37
CA VAL A 88 6.36 -6.75 1.21
C VAL A 88 6.71 -5.27 1.13
N PHE A 89 6.28 -4.62 0.06
CA PHE A 89 6.36 -3.20 -0.16
C PHE A 89 4.98 -2.59 0.06
N HIS A 90 4.90 -1.49 0.81
CA HIS A 90 3.67 -0.71 0.91
C HIS A 90 3.98 0.73 1.32
N ILE A 91 2.99 1.61 1.16
CA ILE A 91 3.14 2.98 1.65
C ILE A 91 3.13 3.03 3.18
N ALA A 92 3.94 3.94 3.72
CA ALA A 92 3.88 4.33 5.11
C ALA A 92 2.62 5.16 5.38
N ASP A 93 2.04 4.98 6.56
CA ASP A 93 0.85 5.69 7.00
C ASP A 93 1.02 6.04 8.49
N TYR A 94 0.48 7.20 8.87
CA TYR A 94 0.83 7.88 10.11
C TYR A 94 -0.24 7.73 11.19
N THR A 95 -1.40 7.15 10.85
CA THR A 95 -2.46 6.89 11.82
C THR A 95 -2.04 5.80 12.83
N PRO A 96 -2.51 5.85 14.08
CA PRO A 96 -2.26 4.77 15.05
C PRO A 96 -2.68 3.39 14.56
N PHE A 97 -3.79 3.29 13.82
CA PHE A 97 -4.26 2.04 13.21
C PHE A 97 -3.24 1.48 12.23
N ALA A 98 -2.80 2.29 11.26
CA ALA A 98 -1.89 1.82 10.24
C ALA A 98 -0.52 1.44 10.81
N ARG A 99 0.02 2.21 11.78
CA ARG A 99 1.26 1.84 12.47
C ARG A 99 1.17 0.50 13.18
N ARG A 100 0.06 0.22 13.87
CA ARG A 100 -0.17 -1.09 14.51
C ARG A 100 -0.22 -2.21 13.47
N ARG A 101 -1.01 -2.04 12.41
CA ARG A 101 -1.10 -3.00 11.30
C ARG A 101 0.27 -3.27 10.67
N ASN A 102 1.04 -2.22 10.37
CA ASN A 102 2.36 -2.36 9.75
C ASN A 102 3.34 -3.10 10.68
N ASN A 103 3.25 -2.90 11.99
CA ASN A 103 4.02 -3.66 12.98
C ASN A 103 3.63 -5.15 13.01
N GLU A 104 2.34 -5.49 12.90
CA GLU A 104 1.92 -6.89 12.79
C GLU A 104 2.42 -7.54 11.50
N ILE A 105 2.32 -6.82 10.37
CA ILE A 105 2.84 -7.29 9.08
C ILE A 105 4.34 -7.57 9.16
N LYS A 106 5.11 -6.64 9.73
CA LYS A 106 6.57 -6.80 9.93
C LYS A 106 6.96 -8.07 10.68
N ARG A 107 6.11 -8.54 11.60
CA ARG A 107 6.40 -9.76 12.39
C ARG A 107 6.19 -11.06 11.61
N VAL A 108 5.41 -11.04 10.53
CA VAL A 108 5.02 -12.27 9.82
C VAL A 108 5.68 -12.44 8.45
N VAL A 109 6.21 -11.36 7.86
CA VAL A 109 6.88 -11.37 6.54
C VAL A 109 8.39 -11.44 6.66
N GLY A 110 9.10 -11.73 5.56
CA GLY A 110 10.57 -11.77 5.56
C GLY A 110 11.19 -10.39 5.67
N LYS A 111 10.76 -9.46 4.80
CA LYS A 111 11.18 -8.06 4.81
C LYS A 111 9.98 -7.17 4.55
N CYS A 112 9.85 -6.08 5.31
CA CYS A 112 8.82 -5.08 5.12
C CYS A 112 9.46 -3.75 4.75
N ILE A 113 9.12 -3.22 3.58
CA ILE A 113 9.66 -1.97 3.05
C ILE A 113 8.52 -0.95 3.00
N GLU A 114 8.59 0.03 3.90
CA GLU A 114 7.65 1.14 3.98
C GLU A 114 8.16 2.34 3.20
N VAL A 115 7.30 2.90 2.34
CA VAL A 115 7.65 4.04 1.48
C VAL A 115 6.79 5.25 1.83
N HIS A 116 7.41 6.40 2.10
CA HIS A 116 6.70 7.63 2.41
C HIS A 116 6.21 8.30 1.12
N ASP A 117 4.93 8.12 0.80
CA ASP A 117 4.35 8.48 -0.50
C ASP A 117 3.01 9.24 -0.38
N ALA A 118 2.64 9.64 0.84
CA ALA A 118 1.37 10.33 1.12
C ALA A 118 1.54 11.86 1.21
N PHE A 119 2.77 12.37 1.20
CA PHE A 119 3.06 13.80 1.35
C PHE A 119 3.76 14.31 0.11
N LEU A 120 3.42 15.53 -0.30
CA LEU A 120 4.05 16.22 -1.42
C LEU A 120 5.55 16.43 -1.19
N ASN A 121 5.92 16.80 0.04
CA ASN A 121 7.31 16.92 0.45
C ASN A 121 7.66 15.76 1.40
N PRO A 122 8.62 14.89 1.04
CA PRO A 122 9.02 13.77 1.91
C PRO A 122 9.70 14.24 3.21
N ASN A 123 10.26 15.46 3.23
CA ASN A 123 10.89 16.08 4.40
C ASN A 123 9.91 16.82 5.32
N ILE A 124 8.61 16.82 5.01
CA ILE A 124 7.60 17.59 5.75
C ILE A 124 7.55 17.26 7.24
N ARG A 125 8.02 16.06 7.63
CA ARG A 125 8.10 15.63 9.03
C ARG A 125 9.26 16.26 9.80
N ARG A 126 10.21 16.89 9.12
CA ARG A 126 11.32 17.65 9.72
C ARG A 126 10.96 19.12 9.95
N ILE A 127 9.84 19.57 9.38
CA ILE A 127 9.34 20.94 9.52
C ILE A 127 8.57 21.04 10.84
N GLU A 128 9.26 21.44 11.90
CA GLU A 128 8.68 21.61 13.24
C GLU A 128 8.05 22.99 13.42
N LYS A 129 6.99 23.26 12.64
CA LYS A 129 6.24 24.53 12.75
C LYS A 129 4.87 24.26 13.37
N LYS A 130 4.50 25.07 14.36
CA LYS A 130 3.24 24.94 15.11
C LYS A 130 2.03 25.56 14.41
N VAL A 131 2.26 26.46 13.45
CA VAL A 131 1.22 27.19 12.73
C VAL A 131 1.38 27.02 11.23
N PHE A 132 0.26 26.95 10.52
CA PHE A 132 0.23 26.66 9.09
C PHE A 132 1.01 27.67 8.26
N GLY A 133 0.93 28.97 8.55
CA GLY A 133 1.64 29.99 7.76
C GLY A 133 3.18 29.83 7.80
N ALA A 134 3.74 29.54 8.99
CA ALA A 134 5.17 29.30 9.14
C ALA A 134 5.58 27.97 8.51
N PHE A 135 4.75 26.93 8.64
CA PHE A 135 4.92 25.65 7.97
C PHE A 135 4.95 25.81 6.45
N HIS A 136 3.97 26.51 5.88
CA HIS A 136 3.83 26.69 4.44
C HIS A 136 5.05 27.42 3.86
N LYS A 137 5.49 28.50 4.51
CA LYS A 137 6.67 29.25 4.08
C LYS A 137 7.93 28.36 4.02
N ASP A 138 8.16 27.55 5.05
CA ASP A 138 9.30 26.62 5.11
C ASP A 138 9.15 25.48 4.08
N ALA A 139 7.94 24.95 3.92
CA ALA A 139 7.66 23.87 2.97
C ALA A 139 7.93 24.25 1.52
N MET A 140 7.75 25.53 1.15
CA MET A 140 7.98 26.04 -0.20
C MET A 140 9.46 26.06 -0.61
N ASP A 141 10.39 26.09 0.35
CA ASP A 141 11.84 26.11 0.09
C ASP A 141 12.39 24.71 -0.24
N HIS A 142 11.54 23.67 -0.17
CA HIS A 142 11.93 22.30 -0.42
C HIS A 142 11.46 21.81 -1.80
N PRO A 143 12.36 21.26 -2.63
CA PRO A 143 12.00 20.77 -3.95
C PRO A 143 11.08 19.54 -3.86
N VAL A 144 10.11 19.50 -4.77
CA VAL A 144 9.22 18.35 -4.98
C VAL A 144 9.74 17.56 -6.17
N SER A 145 9.79 16.23 -6.04
CA SER A 145 10.22 15.38 -7.14
C SER A 145 9.19 15.35 -8.26
N GLU A 146 9.66 15.33 -9.51
CA GLU A 146 8.81 15.02 -10.65
C GLU A 146 8.24 13.60 -10.56
N ALA A 147 7.06 13.43 -11.14
CA ALA A 147 6.35 12.16 -11.22
C ALA A 147 7.15 11.12 -12.00
N LYS A 148 7.25 9.90 -11.46
CA LYS A 148 8.02 8.79 -12.08
C LYS A 148 7.19 7.52 -12.20
N SER A 149 7.33 6.82 -13.33
CA SER A 149 6.67 5.53 -13.52
C SER A 149 7.64 4.51 -14.09
N LYS A 150 7.80 3.39 -13.39
CA LYS A 150 8.58 2.24 -13.86
C LYS A 150 7.66 1.11 -14.27
N ARG A 151 7.84 0.64 -15.51
CA ARG A 151 7.23 -0.60 -15.99
C ARG A 151 7.83 -1.80 -15.26
N GLY A 152 7.02 -2.81 -15.03
CA GLY A 152 7.43 -4.05 -14.36
C GLY A 152 6.59 -5.22 -14.83
N THR A 153 6.98 -6.42 -14.40
CA THR A 153 6.25 -7.66 -14.67
C THR A 153 5.38 -8.00 -13.48
N TYR A 154 4.09 -8.21 -13.70
CA TYR A 154 3.14 -8.56 -12.65
C TYR A 154 2.70 -10.02 -12.75
N ALA A 155 2.38 -10.63 -11.62
CA ALA A 155 1.77 -11.96 -11.57
C ALA A 155 0.82 -12.07 -10.37
N LYS A 156 -0.16 -12.98 -10.48
CA LYS A 156 -1.08 -13.29 -9.37
C LYS A 156 -0.32 -14.04 -8.27
N LEU A 157 -0.40 -13.60 -7.02
CA LEU A 157 0.22 -14.27 -5.88
C LEU A 157 -0.29 -15.72 -5.73
N THR A 158 -1.56 -15.98 -6.01
CA THR A 158 -2.17 -17.32 -5.97
C THR A 158 -1.63 -18.28 -7.03
N SER A 159 -0.83 -17.81 -7.99
CA SER A 159 -0.08 -18.70 -8.90
C SER A 159 1.07 -19.42 -8.21
N ILE A 160 1.66 -18.79 -7.18
CA ILE A 160 2.77 -19.35 -6.39
C ILE A 160 2.36 -19.69 -4.94
N ARG A 161 1.15 -19.29 -4.53
CA ARG A 161 0.52 -19.58 -3.22
C ARG A 161 -0.95 -19.97 -3.38
N PRO A 162 -1.27 -21.15 -3.96
CA PRO A 162 -2.65 -21.55 -4.24
C PRO A 162 -3.55 -21.59 -2.99
N GLU A 163 -2.99 -21.82 -1.81
CA GLU A 163 -3.70 -21.84 -0.53
C GLU A 163 -4.33 -20.48 -0.16
N LEU A 164 -3.85 -19.39 -0.75
CA LEU A 164 -4.42 -18.06 -0.54
C LEU A 164 -5.76 -17.86 -1.27
N ARG A 165 -6.16 -18.76 -2.18
CA ARG A 165 -7.45 -18.71 -2.87
C ARG A 165 -8.63 -18.69 -1.91
N LYS A 166 -8.49 -19.31 -0.72
CA LYS A 166 -9.52 -19.32 0.33
C LYS A 166 -9.80 -17.93 0.93
N TYR A 167 -8.92 -16.96 0.71
CA TYR A 167 -9.07 -15.59 1.17
C TYR A 167 -9.51 -14.63 0.05
N ARG A 168 -9.80 -15.12 -1.16
CA ARG A 168 -10.22 -14.21 -2.25
C ARG A 168 -11.50 -13.46 -1.85
N ALA A 169 -11.49 -12.16 -2.13
CA ALA A 169 -12.66 -11.29 -2.00
C ALA A 169 -13.57 -11.42 -3.23
#